data_AF-A0A395RSY3-F1
#
_entry.id   AF-A0A395RSY3-F1
#
_cell.length_a   1.000
_cell.length_b   1.000
_cell.length_c   1.000
_cell.angle_alpha   90.00
_cell.angle_beta   90.00
_cell.angle_gamma   90.00
#
_symmetry.space_group_name_H-M   'P 1'
#
loop_
_entity.id
_entity.type
_entity.pdbx_description
1 polymer ?
#
loop_
_entity_poly.entity_id
_entity_poly.type
_entity_poly.pdbx_seq_one_letter_code
_entity_poly.pdbx_strand_id
1 'polypeptide(L)'
;MRWTTIGTAVAILGSVHAATKNGKYLSLHVGTTERSKNKQHDKRQDSSESIAVRLENKDFFYTTDVEIGTPPQKVTVLLDTGSNELWVNPDCEEAQSAQNYKQCKDFGQYDAADSDTPPIGPFGSETLNYGDSSDESTQTSVLLSYYRDSLTFGSEQLMNQTFGVAVKTSGISQGILGLAPDLRGGFDSNEPYSLLLTSMADQGLINSRVFALDLRHSDDTEGALIYGGIDRSKYIGELETVDIIRGDGGEYRLATRLNSLGVTINGRTSNIRVSRSDSNVMLDSGTTLSRMHMSVAQPILEELGAQNDGEGFYMTDCQNRDLDATVDFGFGNKVIKVALSDFILELGPGSCYIGLVPTTDQQILGDSVLRAGYFVFDWDNEKIHIAQAADCGDEDIVAVGSGSDAVPSETGKCKSSDITATGRGGATRTGESFPTVAYTTTYTITSCPDFERECVTGVVTTQTFSERPTVTVTAGAGGDGDGDDDNAAWQPTPLGWVFAVVGGFALGLNLV
;
A
#
# COMPACT_ATOMS: atom_id res chain seq x y z
N MET A 1 19.02 0.99 -46.27
CA MET A 1 17.83 1.72 -45.79
C MET A 1 17.04 0.77 -44.91
N ARG A 2 17.26 0.83 -43.59
CA ARG A 2 16.48 0.09 -42.59
C ARG A 2 15.58 1.11 -41.90
N TRP A 3 14.30 0.79 -41.85
CA TRP A 3 13.27 1.58 -41.19
C TRP A 3 13.34 1.29 -39.70
N THR A 4 13.53 2.33 -38.90
CA THR A 4 13.46 2.29 -37.44
C THR A 4 12.03 2.64 -37.04
N THR A 5 11.33 1.70 -36.42
CA THR A 5 10.02 1.93 -35.82
C THR A 5 10.23 2.75 -34.54
N ILE A 6 9.73 3.99 -34.54
CA ILE A 6 9.68 4.85 -33.36
C ILE A 6 8.48 4.40 -32.54
N GLY A 7 8.73 3.92 -31.32
CA GLY A 7 7.69 3.70 -30.33
C GLY A 7 7.15 5.04 -29.87
N THR A 8 5.90 5.33 -30.21
CA THR A 8 5.13 6.46 -29.69
C THR A 8 4.87 6.27 -28.20
N ALA A 9 5.43 7.14 -27.37
CA ALA A 9 4.91 7.41 -26.04
C ALA A 9 3.51 8.01 -26.22
N VAL A 10 2.49 7.36 -25.69
CA VAL A 10 1.14 7.91 -25.61
C VAL A 10 1.14 8.90 -24.45
N ALA A 11 1.17 10.19 -24.75
CA ALA A 11 0.82 11.21 -23.77
C ALA A 11 -0.69 11.13 -23.53
N ILE A 12 -1.07 10.57 -22.37
CA ILE A 12 -2.46 10.65 -21.90
C ILE A 12 -2.63 12.08 -21.37
N LEU A 13 -3.36 12.90 -22.13
CA LEU A 13 -3.88 14.18 -21.65
C LEU A 13 -5.01 13.84 -20.67
N GLY A 14 -4.70 13.80 -19.37
CA GLY A 14 -5.71 13.70 -18.33
C GLY A 14 -6.69 14.87 -18.44
N SER A 15 -7.98 14.57 -18.57
CA SER A 15 -9.04 15.59 -18.67
C SER A 15 -9.50 15.92 -17.25
N VAL A 16 -9.10 17.07 -16.71
CA VAL A 16 -9.66 17.59 -15.44
C VAL A 16 -11.07 18.11 -15.74
N HIS A 17 -12.09 17.38 -15.30
CA HIS A 17 -13.48 17.84 -15.37
C HIS A 17 -13.79 18.74 -14.17
N ALA A 18 -14.01 20.04 -14.42
CA ALA A 18 -14.45 21.00 -13.41
C ALA A 18 -15.90 21.48 -13.64
N ALA A 19 -16.63 21.60 -12.52
CA ALA A 19 -17.93 22.22 -12.33
C ALA A 19 -19.16 21.59 -13.03
N THR A 20 -20.01 20.92 -12.25
CA THR A 20 -21.43 20.69 -12.60
C THR A 20 -22.34 21.65 -11.82
N LYS A 21 -23.54 21.90 -12.35
CA LYS A 21 -24.49 22.93 -11.85
C LYS A 21 -24.94 22.81 -10.38
N ASN A 22 -24.54 21.76 -9.65
CA ASN A 22 -25.02 21.44 -8.30
C ASN A 22 -23.92 21.34 -7.21
N GLY A 23 -22.68 21.77 -7.48
CA GLY A 23 -21.63 21.92 -6.45
C GLY A 23 -20.22 21.93 -7.04
N LYS A 24 -19.22 22.29 -6.23
CA LYS A 24 -17.84 22.46 -6.68
C LYS A 24 -16.97 21.27 -6.26
N TYR A 25 -16.33 20.65 -7.24
CA TYR A 25 -15.36 19.56 -7.06
C TYR A 25 -14.23 19.71 -8.09
N LEU A 26 -13.09 19.08 -7.81
CA LEU A 26 -11.97 18.93 -8.73
C LEU A 26 -11.58 17.46 -8.79
N SER A 27 -11.48 16.89 -10.00
CA SER A 27 -11.01 15.52 -10.19
C SER A 27 -9.60 15.53 -10.78
N LEU A 28 -8.70 14.82 -10.13
CA LEU A 28 -7.37 14.50 -10.64
C LEU A 28 -7.31 13.03 -11.01
N HIS A 29 -6.72 12.77 -12.18
CA HIS A 29 -6.38 11.42 -12.57
C HIS A 29 -5.32 10.86 -11.63
N VAL A 30 -5.55 9.65 -11.15
CA VAL A 30 -4.56 8.87 -10.41
C VAL A 30 -4.13 7.73 -11.32
N GLY A 31 -2.86 7.77 -11.70
CA GLY A 31 -2.25 6.76 -12.55
C GLY A 31 -1.28 5.90 -11.74
N THR A 32 -1.06 4.68 -12.19
CA THR A 32 0.05 3.86 -11.72
C THR A 32 1.28 4.15 -12.55
N THR A 33 2.36 4.55 -11.89
CA THR A 33 3.66 4.69 -12.53
C THR A 33 4.48 3.44 -12.27
N GLU A 34 4.92 2.75 -13.32
CA GLU A 34 5.78 1.58 -13.16
C GLU A 34 7.09 1.95 -12.45
N ARG A 35 7.44 1.26 -11.37
CA ARG A 35 8.76 1.40 -10.73
C ARG A 35 9.84 0.87 -11.65
N SER A 36 10.91 1.62 -11.81
CA SER A 36 11.99 1.25 -12.71
C SER A 36 12.67 -0.05 -12.30
N LYS A 37 12.42 -1.13 -13.04
CA LYS A 37 13.10 -2.42 -12.83
C LYS A 37 14.54 -2.36 -13.36
N ASN A 38 15.51 -2.66 -12.50
CA ASN A 38 16.88 -2.90 -12.94
C ASN A 38 16.92 -4.13 -13.88
N LYS A 39 17.01 -3.91 -15.19
CA LYS A 39 17.38 -4.96 -16.16
C LYS A 39 18.89 -5.21 -16.10
N GLN A 40 19.41 -5.66 -14.96
CA GLN A 40 20.69 -6.37 -15.00
C GLN A 40 20.41 -7.81 -15.41
N HIS A 41 21.11 -8.27 -16.44
CA HIS A 41 21.09 -9.66 -16.87
C HIS A 41 21.27 -10.59 -15.64
N ASP A 42 20.43 -11.62 -15.54
CA ASP A 42 20.54 -12.78 -14.64
C ASP A 42 21.92 -13.49 -14.79
N LYS A 43 22.97 -12.83 -14.31
CA LYS A 43 24.30 -13.39 -14.12
C LYS A 43 24.68 -13.09 -12.70
N ARG A 44 24.49 -14.08 -11.83
CA ARG A 44 25.06 -14.24 -10.48
C ARG A 44 26.09 -13.13 -10.12
N GLN A 45 25.62 -12.03 -9.52
CA GLN A 45 26.31 -10.94 -8.81
C GLN A 45 25.38 -9.71 -8.93
N ASP A 46 24.83 -9.08 -7.88
CA ASP A 46 25.33 -8.75 -6.55
C ASP A 46 24.14 -8.65 -5.56
N SER A 47 24.38 -8.96 -4.29
CA SER A 47 23.38 -9.22 -3.24
C SER A 47 23.06 -7.98 -2.39
N SER A 48 22.72 -6.84 -3.00
CA SER A 48 22.61 -5.57 -2.26
C SER A 48 21.24 -4.90 -2.23
N GLU A 49 20.24 -5.36 -3.00
CA GLU A 49 18.85 -4.91 -2.83
C GLU A 49 18.09 -5.91 -1.95
N SER A 50 17.65 -5.48 -0.77
CA SER A 50 16.86 -6.32 0.14
C SER A 50 15.52 -6.71 -0.48
N ILE A 51 14.95 -7.84 -0.06
CA ILE A 51 13.59 -8.25 -0.47
C ILE A 51 12.58 -7.16 -0.09
N ALA A 52 12.80 -6.46 1.03
CA ALA A 52 12.05 -5.28 1.45
C ALA A 52 12.00 -4.20 0.38
N VAL A 53 13.17 -3.76 -0.09
CA VAL A 53 13.29 -2.77 -1.16
C VAL A 53 12.59 -3.25 -2.42
N ARG A 54 12.63 -4.54 -2.76
CA ARG A 54 11.96 -5.07 -3.95
C ARG A 54 10.43 -5.16 -3.81
N LEU A 55 9.92 -5.52 -2.62
CA LEU A 55 8.49 -5.62 -2.36
C LEU A 55 7.84 -4.25 -2.18
N GLU A 56 8.52 -3.32 -1.52
CA GLU A 56 8.11 -1.91 -1.47
C GLU A 56 8.23 -1.26 -2.84
N ASN A 57 9.26 -1.65 -3.61
CA ASN A 57 9.40 -1.29 -5.02
C ASN A 57 8.67 -2.22 -5.99
N LYS A 58 7.62 -2.92 -5.54
CA LYS A 58 6.76 -3.67 -6.46
C LYS A 58 6.16 -2.76 -7.52
N ASP A 59 5.90 -3.35 -8.69
CA ASP A 59 5.83 -2.79 -10.05
C ASP A 59 5.33 -1.38 -10.27
N PHE A 60 4.59 -0.74 -9.36
CA PHE A 60 4.08 0.61 -9.51
C PHE A 60 3.85 1.33 -8.17
N PHE A 61 3.72 2.66 -8.23
CA PHE A 61 3.15 3.50 -7.17
C PHE A 61 2.12 4.44 -7.79
N TYR A 62 1.25 4.98 -6.95
CA TYR A 62 0.21 5.90 -7.41
C TYR A 62 0.77 7.30 -7.51
N THR A 63 0.64 7.88 -8.69
CA THR A 63 1.05 9.25 -8.97
C THR A 63 -0.09 10.06 -9.53
N THR A 64 0.02 11.36 -9.32
CA THR A 64 -0.79 12.34 -10.03
C THR A 64 0.11 13.48 -10.51
N ASP A 65 -0.40 14.25 -11.46
CA ASP A 65 0.28 15.43 -11.96
C ASP A 65 -0.22 16.66 -11.21
N VAL A 66 0.72 17.47 -10.73
CA VAL A 66 0.46 18.83 -10.23
C VAL A 66 1.07 19.84 -11.19
N GLU A 67 0.36 20.91 -11.47
CA GLU A 67 0.84 21.97 -12.37
C GLU A 67 1.10 23.24 -11.57
N ILE A 68 2.37 23.65 -11.45
CA ILE A 68 2.81 24.71 -10.53
C ILE A 68 3.33 25.92 -11.33
N GLY A 69 2.96 27.13 -10.90
CA GLY A 69 3.44 28.38 -11.49
C GLY A 69 2.67 28.81 -12.73
N THR A 70 3.15 29.88 -13.37
CA THR A 70 2.55 30.44 -14.59
C THR A 70 3.64 30.81 -15.59
N PRO A 71 3.72 30.23 -16.80
CA PRO A 71 2.87 29.14 -17.29
C PRO A 71 2.98 27.88 -16.41
N PRO A 72 1.95 27.03 -16.36
CA PRO A 72 1.95 25.86 -15.48
C PRO A 72 3.07 24.88 -15.82
N GLN A 73 3.86 24.51 -14.81
CA GLN A 73 4.95 23.55 -14.89
C GLN A 73 4.46 22.23 -14.31
N LYS A 74 4.29 21.23 -15.18
CA LYS A 74 3.81 19.91 -14.77
C LYS A 74 4.91 19.15 -14.02
N VAL A 75 4.57 18.67 -12.83
CA VAL A 75 5.40 17.79 -12.00
C VAL A 75 4.56 16.59 -11.57
N THR A 76 5.07 15.38 -11.77
CA THR A 76 4.45 14.15 -11.31
C THR A 76 4.90 13.85 -9.88
N VAL A 77 3.94 13.59 -8.99
CA VAL A 77 4.17 13.36 -7.56
C VAL A 77 3.46 12.10 -7.09
N LEU A 78 4.05 11.43 -6.10
CA LEU A 78 3.45 10.28 -5.42
C LEU A 78 2.28 10.74 -4.54
N LEU A 79 1.20 9.97 -4.53
CA LEU A 79 0.01 10.27 -3.76
C LEU A 79 0.08 9.63 -2.37
N ASP A 80 0.08 10.45 -1.30
CA ASP A 80 0.35 9.96 0.05
C ASP A 80 -0.71 10.43 1.05
N THR A 81 -1.46 9.50 1.64
CA THR A 81 -2.43 9.77 2.71
C THR A 81 -1.84 9.58 4.12
N GLY A 82 -0.60 9.10 4.22
CA GLY A 82 0.19 8.96 5.44
C GLY A 82 0.98 10.21 5.83
N SER A 83 1.20 11.16 4.90
CA SER A 83 1.88 12.45 5.12
C SER A 83 1.06 13.65 4.66
N ASN A 84 1.45 14.86 5.07
CA ASN A 84 0.66 16.09 4.88
C ASN A 84 1.30 17.13 3.93
N GLU A 85 2.60 17.02 3.63
CA GLU A 85 3.30 17.99 2.78
C GLU A 85 3.20 17.67 1.28
N LEU A 86 2.86 18.69 0.49
CA LEU A 86 3.21 18.70 -0.93
C LEU A 86 4.66 19.18 -1.10
N TRP A 87 5.49 18.37 -1.76
CA TRP A 87 6.81 18.78 -2.17
C TRP A 87 7.25 18.19 -3.52
N VAL A 88 8.12 18.93 -4.21
CA VAL A 88 8.57 18.63 -5.58
C VAL A 88 10.10 18.68 -5.69
N ASN A 89 10.60 18.33 -6.86
CA ASN A 89 12.02 18.37 -7.25
C ASN A 89 12.94 17.46 -6.41
N PRO A 90 12.66 16.16 -6.30
CA PRO A 90 13.58 15.22 -5.65
C PRO A 90 14.99 15.33 -6.25
N ASP A 91 16.00 15.08 -5.42
CA ASP A 91 17.39 15.06 -5.89
C ASP A 91 17.64 13.78 -6.67
N CYS A 92 17.50 13.88 -8.00
CA CYS A 92 17.65 12.72 -8.88
C CYS A 92 19.06 12.12 -8.85
N GLU A 93 20.09 12.88 -8.46
CA GLU A 93 21.46 12.35 -8.36
C GLU A 93 21.61 11.33 -7.23
N GLU A 94 20.70 11.35 -6.24
CA GLU A 94 20.63 10.38 -5.15
C GLU A 94 19.77 9.15 -5.52
N ALA A 95 19.35 9.02 -6.79
CA ALA A 95 18.59 7.86 -7.26
C ALA A 95 19.44 6.58 -7.23
N GLN A 96 18.84 5.50 -6.71
CA GLN A 96 19.53 4.22 -6.48
C GLN A 96 19.93 3.46 -7.77
N SER A 97 19.41 3.87 -8.94
CA SER A 97 19.72 3.25 -10.23
C SER A 97 19.68 4.27 -11.37
N ALA A 98 20.33 3.96 -12.49
CA ALA A 98 20.31 4.81 -13.68
C ALA A 98 18.89 4.98 -14.27
N GLN A 99 18.03 3.99 -14.05
CA GLN A 99 16.65 4.01 -14.50
C GLN A 99 15.78 4.84 -13.54
N ASN A 100 16.00 4.74 -12.22
CA ASN A 100 15.36 5.63 -11.24
C ASN A 100 15.78 7.08 -11.47
N TYR A 101 17.05 7.32 -11.82
CA TYR A 101 17.55 8.65 -12.21
C TYR A 101 16.75 9.20 -13.39
N LYS A 102 16.60 8.40 -14.45
CA LYS A 102 15.84 8.80 -15.64
C LYS A 102 14.37 9.07 -15.30
N GLN A 103 13.74 8.17 -14.56
CA GLN A 103 12.35 8.31 -14.14
C GLN A 103 12.13 9.56 -13.29
N CYS A 104 13.04 9.83 -12.34
CA CYS A 104 13.04 11.06 -11.54
C CYS A 104 13.09 12.32 -12.41
N LYS A 105 13.92 12.33 -13.47
CA LYS A 105 13.96 13.44 -14.43
C LYS A 105 12.70 13.53 -15.29
N ASP A 106 12.11 12.38 -15.65
CA ASP A 106 10.88 12.30 -16.46
C ASP A 106 9.64 12.81 -15.70
N PHE A 107 9.67 12.84 -14.35
CA PHE A 107 8.61 13.43 -13.52
C PHE A 107 8.53 14.96 -13.57
N GLY A 108 9.46 15.63 -14.24
CA GLY A 108 9.47 17.09 -14.33
C GLY A 108 9.96 17.75 -13.05
N GLN A 109 10.21 19.05 -13.15
CA GLN A 109 10.72 19.88 -12.06
C GLN A 109 10.07 21.26 -12.14
N TYR A 110 9.82 21.86 -10.99
CA TYR A 110 9.40 23.25 -10.86
C TYR A 110 10.63 24.17 -10.76
N ASP A 111 10.76 25.14 -11.65
CA ASP A 111 11.71 26.23 -11.54
C ASP A 111 10.97 27.54 -11.23
N ALA A 112 11.23 28.12 -10.06
CA ALA A 112 10.64 29.38 -9.66
C ALA A 112 11.02 30.53 -10.61
N ALA A 113 12.18 30.48 -11.28
CA ALA A 113 12.58 31.53 -12.23
C ALA A 113 11.74 31.54 -13.51
N ASP A 114 11.09 30.42 -13.84
CA ASP A 114 10.25 30.27 -15.03
C ASP A 114 8.76 30.57 -14.76
N SER A 115 8.42 31.02 -13.53
CA SER A 115 7.06 31.45 -13.17
C SER A 115 6.91 32.98 -13.23
N ASP A 116 6.00 33.45 -14.09
CA ASP A 116 5.52 34.82 -14.24
C ASP A 116 4.62 35.28 -13.07
N THR A 117 3.98 34.34 -12.37
CA THR A 117 3.33 34.64 -11.08
C THR A 117 4.46 34.81 -10.08
N PRO A 118 4.64 35.98 -9.43
CA PRO A 118 5.83 36.22 -8.60
C PRO A 118 5.92 35.19 -7.48
N PRO A 119 6.79 34.17 -7.59
CA PRO A 119 6.84 33.13 -6.58
C PRO A 119 7.43 33.74 -5.31
N ILE A 120 6.90 33.36 -4.16
CA ILE A 120 7.44 33.78 -2.88
C ILE A 120 8.30 32.64 -2.36
N GLY A 121 9.59 32.90 -2.14
CA GLY A 121 10.49 31.94 -1.53
C GLY A 121 11.92 32.02 -2.05
N PRO A 122 12.82 31.23 -1.47
CA PRO A 122 12.56 30.29 -0.38
C PRO A 122 12.26 31.01 0.95
N PHE A 123 11.33 30.50 1.77
CA PHE A 123 11.04 30.99 3.13
C PHE A 123 11.00 29.85 4.13
N GLY A 124 12.08 29.67 4.90
CA GLY A 124 12.18 28.57 5.85
C GLY A 124 12.52 27.24 5.17
N SER A 125 12.76 26.24 6.02
CA SER A 125 13.23 24.92 5.61
C SER A 125 12.89 23.90 6.69
N GLU A 126 12.66 22.66 6.27
CA GLU A 126 12.36 21.55 7.18
C GLU A 126 12.97 20.24 6.66
N THR A 127 13.36 19.35 7.58
CA THR A 127 13.71 17.98 7.23
C THR A 127 12.56 17.07 7.59
N LEU A 128 12.03 16.37 6.59
CA LEU A 128 11.01 15.34 6.77
C LEU A 128 11.66 13.96 6.67
N ASN A 129 11.15 13.00 7.45
CA ASN A 129 11.56 11.61 7.41
C ASN A 129 10.33 10.74 7.15
N TYR A 130 10.50 9.70 6.32
CA TYR A 130 9.47 8.73 5.99
C TYR A 130 10.00 7.31 6.22
N GLY A 131 9.09 6.34 6.29
CA GLY A 131 9.41 4.94 6.54
C GLY A 131 8.86 4.44 7.87
N ASP A 132 8.81 3.11 8.01
CA ASP A 132 8.40 2.41 9.23
C ASP A 132 9.53 2.49 10.26
N SER A 133 9.25 3.02 11.45
CA SER A 133 10.27 3.20 12.50
C SER A 133 10.84 1.89 13.03
N SER A 134 10.12 0.77 12.82
CA SER A 134 10.55 -0.58 13.18
C SER A 134 11.41 -1.26 12.12
N ASP A 135 11.54 -0.67 10.92
CA ASP A 135 12.34 -1.18 9.81
C ASP A 135 13.23 -0.08 9.21
N GLU A 136 14.50 -0.07 9.64
CA GLU A 136 15.52 0.88 9.17
C GLU A 136 15.73 0.84 7.65
N SER A 137 15.40 -0.28 6.98
CA SER A 137 15.59 -0.40 5.52
C SER A 137 14.61 0.45 4.71
N THR A 138 13.53 0.91 5.36
CA THR A 138 12.46 1.72 4.75
C THR A 138 12.67 3.22 4.97
N GLN A 139 13.66 3.58 5.78
CA GLN A 139 13.87 4.96 6.22
C GLN A 139 14.41 5.83 5.09
N THR A 140 13.72 6.93 4.84
CA THR A 140 14.06 7.92 3.82
C THR A 140 13.89 9.33 4.36
N SER A 141 14.49 10.32 3.69
CA SER A 141 14.39 11.71 4.16
C SER A 141 14.49 12.73 3.03
N VAL A 142 13.98 13.93 3.30
CA VAL A 142 14.08 15.09 2.42
C VAL A 142 14.33 16.35 3.23
N LEU A 143 15.27 17.18 2.77
CA LEU A 143 15.44 18.55 3.22
C LEU A 143 14.72 19.48 2.23
N LEU A 144 13.73 20.22 2.71
CA LEU A 144 12.90 21.12 1.91
C LEU A 144 13.30 22.58 2.13
N SER A 145 13.15 23.39 1.08
CA SER A 145 12.97 24.85 1.18
C SER A 145 11.56 25.20 0.73
N TYR A 146 10.83 26.00 1.52
CA TYR A 146 9.44 26.29 1.18
C TYR A 146 9.30 27.45 0.19
N TYR A 147 8.41 27.25 -0.77
CA TYR A 147 7.99 28.26 -1.74
C TYR A 147 6.48 28.40 -1.71
N ARG A 148 5.99 29.45 -2.37
CA ARG A 148 4.59 29.71 -2.57
C ARG A 148 4.37 30.23 -3.99
N ASP A 149 3.48 29.56 -4.71
CA ASP A 149 3.07 29.92 -6.06
C ASP A 149 1.61 29.43 -6.29
N SER A 150 1.12 29.56 -7.51
CA SER A 150 -0.16 29.05 -7.97
C SER A 150 -0.07 27.58 -8.37
N LEU A 151 -1.13 26.81 -8.11
CA LEU A 151 -1.36 25.49 -8.68
C LEU A 151 -2.53 25.57 -9.65
N THR A 152 -2.42 24.89 -10.79
CA THR A 152 -3.45 24.84 -11.83
C THR A 152 -4.15 23.48 -11.82
N PHE A 153 -5.49 23.50 -11.90
CA PHE A 153 -6.35 22.33 -11.94
C PHE A 153 -7.35 22.48 -13.10
N GLY A 154 -6.94 22.09 -14.30
CA GLY A 154 -7.74 22.30 -15.51
C GLY A 154 -7.94 23.79 -15.79
N SER A 155 -9.19 24.28 -15.68
CA SER A 155 -9.52 25.70 -15.82
C SER A 155 -9.49 26.50 -14.51
N GLU A 156 -9.35 25.82 -13.37
CA GLU A 156 -9.33 26.44 -12.04
C GLU A 156 -7.88 26.67 -11.60
N GLN A 157 -7.67 27.70 -10.76
CA GLN A 157 -6.34 28.03 -10.23
C GLN A 157 -6.43 28.24 -8.72
N LEU A 158 -5.56 27.58 -7.97
CA LEU A 158 -5.35 27.79 -6.55
C LEU A 158 -4.17 28.74 -6.37
N MET A 159 -4.42 29.91 -5.81
CA MET A 159 -3.37 30.93 -5.66
C MET A 159 -2.62 30.74 -4.35
N ASN A 160 -1.35 31.17 -4.30
CA ASN A 160 -0.60 31.31 -3.06
C ASN A 160 -0.50 30.01 -2.22
N GLN A 161 -0.47 28.84 -2.85
CA GLN A 161 -0.28 27.58 -2.14
C GLN A 161 1.18 27.41 -1.75
N THR A 162 1.43 27.07 -0.49
CA THR A 162 2.77 26.73 0.00
C THR A 162 3.10 25.27 -0.28
N PHE A 163 4.32 25.00 -0.74
CA PHE A 163 4.84 23.65 -1.00
C PHE A 163 6.36 23.63 -0.81
N GLY A 164 6.91 22.44 -0.59
CA GLY A 164 8.35 22.23 -0.48
C GLY A 164 9.02 22.08 -1.85
N VAL A 165 10.20 22.65 -2.02
CA VAL A 165 11.13 22.30 -3.09
C VAL A 165 12.32 21.61 -2.44
N ALA A 166 12.58 20.36 -2.82
CA ALA A 166 13.65 19.60 -2.20
C ALA A 166 15.04 20.18 -2.54
N VAL A 167 15.84 20.34 -1.49
CA VAL A 167 17.26 20.71 -1.56
C VAL A 167 18.11 19.46 -1.64
N LYS A 168 17.70 18.41 -0.92
CA LYS A 168 18.35 17.10 -0.91
C LYS A 168 17.33 16.03 -0.55
N THR A 169 17.33 14.90 -1.25
CA THR A 169 16.60 13.68 -0.87
C THR A 169 17.56 12.56 -0.51
N SER A 170 17.08 11.56 0.23
CA SER A 170 17.79 10.32 0.48
C SER A 170 16.78 9.17 0.40
N GLY A 171 17.00 8.25 -0.54
CA GLY A 171 16.13 7.10 -0.76
C GLY A 171 14.80 7.40 -1.46
N ILE A 172 14.53 8.66 -1.82
CA ILE A 172 13.31 9.08 -2.55
C ILE A 172 13.70 9.75 -3.86
N SER A 173 13.02 9.37 -4.93
CA SER A 173 13.23 9.86 -6.30
C SER A 173 11.96 10.43 -6.94
N GLN A 174 10.95 10.71 -6.13
CA GLN A 174 9.64 11.25 -6.50
C GLN A 174 9.28 12.39 -5.54
N GLY A 175 8.64 13.46 -6.02
CA GLY A 175 7.93 14.37 -5.12
C GLY A 175 6.73 13.68 -4.47
N ILE A 176 6.18 14.24 -3.40
CA ILE A 176 5.01 13.68 -2.70
C ILE A 176 3.92 14.75 -2.62
N LEU A 177 2.68 14.34 -2.87
CA LEU A 177 1.46 15.06 -2.54
C LEU A 177 0.85 14.45 -1.28
N GLY A 178 1.16 15.05 -0.13
CA GLY A 178 0.56 14.69 1.14
C GLY A 178 -0.91 15.11 1.25
N LEU A 179 -1.73 14.20 1.76
CA LEU A 179 -3.19 14.32 1.93
C LEU A 179 -3.66 14.04 3.37
N ALA A 180 -2.73 13.83 4.31
CA ALA A 180 -3.02 13.76 5.73
C ALA A 180 -3.26 15.17 6.31
N PRO A 181 -4.00 15.29 7.44
CA PRO A 181 -3.96 16.52 8.24
C PRO A 181 -2.55 16.78 8.77
N ASP A 182 -2.30 18.00 9.25
CA ASP A 182 -1.07 18.30 9.99
C ASP A 182 -0.95 17.32 11.17
N LEU A 183 0.12 16.52 11.19
CA LEU A 183 0.29 15.43 12.14
C LEU A 183 0.30 15.91 13.60
N ARG A 184 0.63 17.19 13.83
CA ARG A 184 0.74 17.81 15.17
C ARG A 184 -0.43 18.73 15.49
N GLY A 185 -0.78 19.61 14.55
CA GLY A 185 -1.79 20.66 14.69
C GLY A 185 -3.20 20.20 14.33
N GLY A 186 -3.33 19.18 13.48
CA GLY A 186 -4.59 18.57 13.09
C GLY A 186 -5.29 19.21 11.92
N PHE A 187 -6.58 18.87 11.77
CA PHE A 187 -7.42 19.23 10.63
C PHE A 187 -7.55 20.75 10.43
N ASP A 188 -7.57 21.53 11.53
CA ASP A 188 -7.71 22.99 11.50
C ASP A 188 -6.36 23.74 11.60
N SER A 189 -5.22 23.02 11.52
CA SER A 189 -3.90 23.66 11.53
C SER A 189 -3.69 24.48 10.26
N ASN A 190 -3.24 25.72 10.45
CA ASN A 190 -2.81 26.62 9.38
C ASN A 190 -1.41 27.21 9.63
N GLU A 191 -0.70 26.64 10.62
CA GLU A 191 0.62 27.09 11.04
C GLU A 191 1.63 25.97 10.76
N PRO A 192 2.79 26.27 10.14
CA PRO A 192 3.22 27.59 9.66
C PRO A 192 2.58 28.03 8.32
N TYR A 193 1.77 27.18 7.69
CA TYR A 193 1.03 27.47 6.46
C TYR A 193 -0.18 26.55 6.30
N SER A 194 -1.10 26.93 5.39
CA SER A 194 -2.27 26.12 5.04
C SER A 194 -1.91 24.96 4.09
N LEU A 195 -2.39 23.77 4.42
CA LEU A 195 -2.31 22.59 3.56
C LEU A 195 -3.23 22.73 2.34
N LEU A 196 -2.97 21.92 1.31
CA LEU A 196 -3.63 22.03 0.00
C LEU A 196 -5.17 22.02 0.11
N LEU A 197 -5.72 21.07 0.86
CA LEU A 197 -7.16 20.91 1.01
C LEU A 197 -7.82 22.11 1.70
N THR A 198 -7.15 22.69 2.70
CA THR A 198 -7.59 23.92 3.38
C THR A 198 -7.59 25.11 2.43
N SER A 199 -6.50 25.30 1.66
CA SER A 199 -6.42 26.38 0.68
C SER A 199 -7.51 26.27 -0.40
N MET A 200 -7.81 25.05 -0.87
CA MET A 200 -8.90 24.80 -1.83
C MET A 200 -10.26 25.19 -1.27
N ALA A 201 -10.56 24.82 -0.02
CA ALA A 201 -11.81 25.19 0.65
C ALA A 201 -11.91 26.71 0.87
N ASP A 202 -10.84 27.34 1.38
CA ASP A 202 -10.79 28.77 1.67
C ASP A 202 -10.95 29.65 0.42
N GLN A 203 -10.39 29.20 -0.71
CA GLN A 203 -10.55 29.87 -2.00
C GLN A 203 -11.84 29.46 -2.74
N GLY A 204 -12.64 28.58 -2.13
CA GLY A 204 -13.93 28.14 -2.63
C GLY A 204 -13.85 27.31 -3.91
N LEU A 205 -12.76 26.56 -4.11
CA LEU A 205 -12.64 25.57 -5.19
C LEU A 205 -13.43 24.29 -4.84
N ILE A 206 -13.62 24.02 -3.54
CA ILE A 206 -14.45 22.94 -2.99
C ILE A 206 -15.33 23.48 -1.86
N ASN A 207 -16.44 22.81 -1.57
CA ASN A 207 -17.42 23.25 -0.55
C ASN A 207 -17.06 22.84 0.89
N SER A 208 -16.28 21.77 1.04
CA SER A 208 -15.84 21.18 2.30
C SER A 208 -14.48 20.52 2.09
N ARG A 209 -13.67 20.39 3.16
CA ARG A 209 -12.36 19.72 3.13
C ARG A 209 -12.56 18.20 3.07
N VAL A 210 -13.00 17.74 1.91
CA VAL A 210 -13.31 16.34 1.62
C VAL A 210 -12.57 15.91 0.37
N PHE A 211 -12.04 14.69 0.36
CA PHE A 211 -11.58 14.07 -0.88
C PHE A 211 -11.93 12.58 -0.93
N ALA A 212 -12.21 12.08 -2.13
CA ALA A 212 -12.41 10.66 -2.39
C ALA A 212 -11.21 10.06 -3.14
N LEU A 213 -10.92 8.80 -2.82
CA LEU A 213 -9.80 8.04 -3.36
C LEU A 213 -10.28 6.69 -3.89
N ASP A 214 -10.01 6.46 -5.17
CA ASP A 214 -10.12 5.17 -5.85
C ASP A 214 -8.77 4.88 -6.51
N LEU A 215 -7.93 4.07 -5.87
CA LEU A 215 -6.59 3.81 -6.38
C LEU A 215 -6.63 2.97 -7.66
N ARG A 216 -7.54 1.99 -7.78
CA ARG A 216 -7.55 0.95 -8.82
C ARG A 216 -6.24 0.15 -8.91
N HIS A 217 -6.18 -0.92 -9.69
CA HIS A 217 -4.91 -1.63 -9.94
C HIS A 217 -4.17 -1.04 -11.15
N SER A 218 -2.90 -1.40 -11.30
CA SER A 218 -2.03 -0.94 -12.40
C SER A 218 -2.46 -1.30 -13.81
N ASP A 219 -3.32 -2.31 -13.91
CA ASP A 219 -3.76 -2.83 -15.19
C ASP A 219 -5.09 -2.17 -15.62
N ASP A 220 -5.73 -1.44 -14.70
CA ASP A 220 -6.87 -0.58 -14.99
C ASP A 220 -6.37 0.79 -15.41
N THR A 221 -7.04 1.39 -16.40
CA THR A 221 -6.49 2.58 -17.04
C THR A 221 -6.59 3.84 -16.19
N GLU A 222 -7.53 3.95 -15.23
CA GLU A 222 -7.75 5.21 -14.49
C GLU A 222 -8.29 5.00 -13.05
N GLY A 223 -7.47 5.32 -12.04
CA GLY A 223 -7.93 5.65 -10.69
C GLY A 223 -8.26 7.15 -10.57
N ALA A 224 -8.82 7.57 -9.44
CA ALA A 224 -9.25 8.95 -9.24
C ALA A 224 -8.98 9.49 -7.83
N LEU A 225 -8.57 10.76 -7.76
CA LEU A 225 -8.58 11.59 -6.57
C LEU A 225 -9.56 12.73 -6.80
N ILE A 226 -10.63 12.80 -6.03
CA ILE A 226 -11.70 13.76 -6.22
C ILE A 226 -11.81 14.65 -5.00
N TYR A 227 -11.37 15.91 -5.11
CA TYR A 227 -11.58 16.92 -4.08
C TYR A 227 -13.02 17.43 -4.12
N GLY A 228 -13.71 17.44 -2.98
CA GLY A 228 -15.07 17.98 -2.84
C GLY A 228 -16.13 17.19 -3.59
N GLY A 229 -15.89 15.93 -3.95
CA GLY A 229 -16.85 15.10 -4.69
C GLY A 229 -16.69 13.61 -4.42
N ILE A 230 -17.72 12.86 -4.80
CA ILE A 230 -17.76 11.39 -4.76
C ILE A 230 -18.26 10.85 -6.10
N ASP A 231 -17.72 9.74 -6.59
CA ASP A 231 -18.12 9.14 -7.86
C ASP A 231 -18.95 7.87 -7.63
N ARG A 232 -20.23 7.93 -7.98
CA ARG A 232 -21.16 6.81 -7.80
C ARG A 232 -20.89 5.67 -8.77
N SER A 233 -20.11 5.85 -9.84
CA SER A 233 -19.72 4.76 -10.74
C SER A 233 -18.48 3.98 -10.28
N LYS A 234 -17.96 4.29 -9.08
CA LYS A 234 -16.71 3.71 -8.56
C LYS A 234 -16.86 2.80 -7.33
N TYR A 235 -18.08 2.57 -6.86
CA TYR A 235 -18.31 1.71 -5.68
C TYR A 235 -19.67 1.00 -5.66
N ILE A 236 -19.77 0.00 -4.78
CA ILE A 236 -20.97 -0.83 -4.58
C ILE A 236 -21.71 -0.46 -3.30
N GLY A 237 -23.03 -0.26 -3.44
CA GLY A 237 -23.95 -0.07 -2.33
C GLY A 237 -23.72 1.25 -1.59
N GLU A 238 -24.06 1.30 -0.31
CA GLU A 238 -23.92 2.51 0.51
C GLU A 238 -22.50 2.63 1.08
N LEU A 239 -22.10 3.87 1.36
CA LEU A 239 -20.87 4.18 2.11
C LEU A 239 -21.10 3.98 3.61
N GLU A 240 -20.26 3.18 4.26
CA GLU A 240 -20.25 3.06 5.73
C GLU A 240 -19.40 4.17 6.31
N THR A 241 -19.95 4.88 7.30
CA THR A 241 -19.24 5.99 7.97
C THR A 241 -18.57 5.49 9.24
N VAL A 242 -17.26 5.72 9.34
CA VAL A 242 -16.46 5.44 10.53
C VAL A 242 -15.73 6.70 11.00
N ASP A 243 -15.36 6.73 12.28
CA ASP A 243 -14.62 7.84 12.86
C ASP A 243 -13.16 7.82 12.39
N ILE A 244 -12.61 9.01 12.12
CA ILE A 244 -11.16 9.20 12.17
C ILE A 244 -10.72 9.18 13.63
N ILE A 245 -9.66 8.41 13.91
CA ILE A 245 -9.02 8.34 15.22
C ILE A 245 -7.55 8.76 15.10
N ARG A 246 -6.92 9.01 16.25
CA ARG A 246 -5.47 9.25 16.30
C ARG A 246 -4.68 8.00 15.94
N GLY A 247 -3.48 8.20 15.44
CA GLY A 247 -2.48 7.14 15.36
C GLY A 247 -2.11 6.62 16.75
N ASP A 248 -1.40 5.50 16.80
CA ASP A 248 -0.98 4.85 18.04
C ASP A 248 -0.03 5.72 18.88
N GLY A 249 0.70 6.64 18.25
CA GLY A 249 1.50 7.68 18.91
C GLY A 249 0.69 8.88 19.42
N GLY A 250 -0.62 8.94 19.15
CA GLY A 250 -1.51 10.05 19.53
C GLY A 250 -1.53 11.22 18.53
N GLU A 251 -0.78 11.12 17.44
CA GLU A 251 -0.72 12.09 16.36
C GLU A 251 -1.99 12.07 15.48
N TYR A 252 -2.25 13.16 14.77
CA TYR A 252 -3.32 13.19 13.77
C TYR A 252 -2.93 12.30 12.59
N ARG A 253 -3.83 11.40 12.18
CA ARG A 253 -3.68 10.51 11.02
C ARG A 253 -5.04 10.33 10.35
N LEU A 254 -5.03 9.81 9.13
CA LEU A 254 -6.21 9.23 8.50
C LEU A 254 -6.37 7.76 8.95
N ALA A 255 -6.52 7.56 10.26
CA ALA A 255 -6.65 6.25 10.88
C ALA A 255 -8.09 5.97 11.33
N THR A 256 -8.46 4.70 11.37
CA THR A 256 -9.79 4.27 11.85
C THR A 256 -9.72 2.94 12.61
N ARG A 257 -10.89 2.39 12.97
CA ARG A 257 -11.01 1.10 13.66
C ARG A 257 -11.28 -0.03 12.68
N LEU A 258 -10.32 -0.95 12.55
CA LEU A 258 -10.55 -2.28 12.01
C LEU A 258 -11.29 -3.12 13.04
N ASN A 259 -12.50 -3.60 12.69
CA ASN A 259 -13.37 -4.35 13.61
C ASN A 259 -13.22 -5.86 13.45
N SER A 260 -12.98 -6.31 12.23
CA SER A 260 -12.85 -7.73 11.93
C SER A 260 -11.91 -7.98 10.75
N LEU A 261 -11.40 -9.20 10.70
CA LEU A 261 -10.51 -9.69 9.67
C LEU A 261 -10.94 -11.10 9.28
N GLY A 262 -10.74 -11.48 8.03
CA GLY A 262 -11.13 -12.81 7.59
C GLY A 262 -10.52 -13.21 6.28
N VAL A 263 -10.72 -14.47 5.93
CA VAL A 263 -10.40 -14.99 4.61
C VAL A 263 -11.61 -15.76 4.12
N THR A 264 -12.08 -15.44 2.92
CA THR A 264 -13.16 -16.17 2.26
C THR A 264 -12.57 -17.03 1.16
N ILE A 265 -12.72 -18.36 1.27
CA ILE A 265 -12.28 -19.32 0.25
C ILE A 265 -13.49 -20.20 -0.14
N ASN A 266 -13.80 -20.28 -1.43
CA ASN A 266 -14.90 -21.11 -1.94
C ASN A 266 -16.24 -20.84 -1.22
N GLY A 267 -16.52 -19.57 -0.90
CA GLY A 267 -17.73 -19.13 -0.19
C GLY A 267 -17.77 -19.44 1.32
N ARG A 268 -16.70 -20.01 1.89
CA ARG A 268 -16.54 -20.19 3.34
C ARG A 268 -15.67 -19.07 3.89
N THR A 269 -16.20 -18.32 4.85
CA THR A 269 -15.51 -17.20 5.48
C THR A 269 -15.01 -17.59 6.87
N SER A 270 -13.70 -17.47 7.10
CA SER A 270 -13.15 -17.31 8.45
C SER A 270 -13.34 -15.84 8.85
N ASN A 271 -13.84 -15.59 10.06
CA ASN A 271 -14.03 -14.22 10.56
C ASN A 271 -13.49 -14.13 11.99
N ILE A 272 -12.61 -13.17 12.20
CA ILE A 272 -11.85 -12.95 13.41
C ILE A 272 -12.13 -11.54 13.86
N ARG A 273 -12.62 -11.41 15.09
CA ARG A 273 -12.79 -10.10 15.69
C ARG A 273 -11.41 -9.54 16.05
N VAL A 274 -11.10 -8.35 15.56
CA VAL A 274 -9.86 -7.67 15.90
C VAL A 274 -9.96 -7.11 17.32
N SER A 275 -8.88 -7.31 18.09
CA SER A 275 -8.80 -6.83 19.47
C SER A 275 -8.84 -5.30 19.50
N ARG A 276 -9.27 -4.68 20.61
CA ARG A 276 -9.28 -3.21 20.68
C ARG A 276 -7.87 -2.62 20.58
N SER A 277 -6.87 -3.30 21.15
CA SER A 277 -5.46 -2.87 21.09
C SER A 277 -4.88 -2.94 19.69
N ASP A 278 -5.38 -3.82 18.83
CA ASP A 278 -4.93 -3.97 17.45
C ASP A 278 -5.96 -3.41 16.43
N SER A 279 -6.94 -2.63 16.88
CA SER A 279 -7.97 -2.10 15.99
C SER A 279 -7.55 -0.81 15.28
N ASN A 280 -6.51 -0.12 15.74
CA ASN A 280 -6.05 1.11 15.12
C ASN A 280 -5.33 0.79 13.81
N VAL A 281 -5.82 1.34 12.70
CA VAL A 281 -5.18 1.17 11.41
C VAL A 281 -5.21 2.46 10.60
N MET A 282 -4.06 2.86 10.08
CA MET A 282 -3.91 3.99 9.16
C MET A 282 -4.24 3.54 7.73
N LEU A 283 -5.00 4.35 6.99
CA LEU A 283 -5.24 4.14 5.56
C LEU A 283 -4.21 4.97 4.80
N ASP A 284 -3.24 4.32 4.15
CA ASP A 284 -2.06 4.99 3.60
C ASP A 284 -1.71 4.53 2.17
N SER A 285 -1.99 5.39 1.19
CA SER A 285 -1.63 5.24 -0.22
C SER A 285 -0.14 5.46 -0.51
N GLY A 286 0.63 5.98 0.46
CA GLY A 286 2.07 6.10 0.37
C GLY A 286 2.81 4.79 0.68
N THR A 287 2.10 3.78 1.17
CA THR A 287 2.65 2.50 1.59
C THR A 287 2.21 1.36 0.66
N THR A 288 3.17 0.67 0.03
CA THR A 288 2.88 -0.44 -0.91
C THR A 288 2.25 -1.67 -0.22
N LEU A 289 2.86 -2.15 0.87
CA LEU A 289 2.41 -3.35 1.61
C LEU A 289 1.66 -2.95 2.87
N SER A 290 0.57 -3.66 3.19
CA SER A 290 -0.06 -3.48 4.49
C SER A 290 0.89 -3.92 5.61
N ARG A 291 0.94 -3.16 6.69
CA ARG A 291 1.76 -3.44 7.87
C ARG A 291 0.85 -3.75 9.03
N MET A 292 1.01 -4.91 9.65
CA MET A 292 0.11 -5.33 10.73
C MET A 292 0.86 -5.91 11.91
N HIS A 293 0.30 -5.78 13.10
CA HIS A 293 0.79 -6.53 14.24
C HIS A 293 0.68 -8.03 13.95
N MET A 294 1.65 -8.81 14.43
CA MET A 294 1.65 -10.26 14.21
C MET A 294 0.36 -10.93 14.73
N SER A 295 -0.24 -10.41 15.81
CA SER A 295 -1.52 -10.90 16.35
C SER A 295 -2.70 -10.80 15.35
N VAL A 296 -2.64 -9.85 14.41
CA VAL A 296 -3.64 -9.63 13.35
C VAL A 296 -3.23 -10.33 12.06
N ALA A 297 -1.94 -10.29 11.72
CA ALA A 297 -1.41 -10.91 10.52
C ALA A 297 -1.47 -12.45 10.54
N GLN A 298 -1.11 -13.06 11.68
CA GLN A 298 -0.89 -14.49 11.80
C GLN A 298 -2.08 -15.34 11.31
N PRO A 299 -3.35 -15.04 11.66
CA PRO A 299 -4.46 -15.84 11.16
C PRO A 299 -4.66 -15.78 9.64
N ILE A 300 -4.38 -14.65 8.99
CA ILE A 300 -4.40 -14.58 7.51
C ILE A 300 -3.27 -15.46 6.96
N LEU A 301 -2.07 -15.32 7.51
CA LEU A 301 -0.89 -16.04 7.05
C LEU A 301 -1.08 -17.56 7.17
N GLU A 302 -1.67 -18.02 8.27
CA GLU A 302 -2.01 -19.44 8.49
C GLU A 302 -3.05 -19.95 7.49
N GLU A 303 -4.14 -19.20 7.26
CA GLU A 303 -5.19 -19.61 6.31
C GLU A 303 -4.68 -19.64 4.86
N LEU A 304 -3.78 -18.73 4.50
CA LEU A 304 -3.14 -18.70 3.17
C LEU A 304 -1.96 -19.68 3.03
N GLY A 305 -1.65 -20.46 4.08
CA GLY A 305 -0.53 -21.40 4.10
C GLY A 305 0.82 -20.71 3.84
N ALA A 306 0.95 -19.46 4.25
CA ALA A 306 2.10 -18.63 3.97
C ALA A 306 3.33 -19.06 4.79
N GLN A 307 4.51 -19.00 4.17
CA GLN A 307 5.77 -19.40 4.78
C GLN A 307 6.69 -18.19 4.91
N ASN A 308 7.27 -18.01 6.10
CA ASN A 308 8.25 -16.96 6.32
C ASN A 308 9.50 -17.22 5.46
N ASP A 309 10.00 -16.21 4.76
CA ASP A 309 11.17 -16.31 3.87
C ASP A 309 12.52 -16.20 4.61
N GLY A 310 12.49 -15.87 5.90
CA GLY A 310 13.65 -15.62 6.74
C GLY A 310 14.09 -14.16 6.82
N GLU A 311 13.48 -13.28 6.02
CA GLU A 311 13.79 -11.84 5.94
C GLU A 311 12.62 -10.96 6.43
N GLY A 312 11.58 -11.57 7.02
CA GLY A 312 10.42 -10.87 7.56
C GLY A 312 9.23 -10.80 6.60
N PHE A 313 9.34 -11.41 5.42
CA PHE A 313 8.24 -11.52 4.46
C PHE A 313 7.65 -12.92 4.45
N TYR A 314 6.50 -13.04 3.80
CA TYR A 314 5.75 -14.28 3.75
C TYR A 314 5.44 -14.66 2.31
N MET A 315 5.86 -15.85 1.91
CA MET A 315 5.66 -16.40 0.59
C MET A 315 4.48 -17.38 0.56
N THR A 316 3.84 -17.49 -0.60
CA THR A 316 2.81 -18.50 -0.85
C THR A 316 2.91 -19.02 -2.29
N ASP A 317 2.14 -20.06 -2.59
CA ASP A 317 2.05 -20.61 -3.95
C ASP A 317 1.43 -19.57 -4.89
N CYS A 318 2.08 -19.29 -6.03
CA CYS A 318 1.54 -18.33 -7.00
C CYS A 318 0.17 -18.74 -7.56
N GLN A 319 -0.17 -20.03 -7.55
CA GLN A 319 -1.50 -20.51 -7.94
C GLN A 319 -2.62 -19.98 -7.04
N ASN A 320 -2.30 -19.56 -5.80
CA ASN A 320 -3.29 -18.99 -4.90
C ASN A 320 -3.85 -17.65 -5.42
N ARG A 321 -3.14 -16.97 -6.33
CA ARG A 321 -3.61 -15.74 -6.99
C ARG A 321 -4.84 -15.97 -7.86
N ASP A 322 -4.98 -17.18 -8.41
CA ASP A 322 -6.05 -17.54 -9.35
C ASP A 322 -7.30 -18.09 -8.63
N LEU A 323 -7.26 -18.20 -7.30
CA LEU A 323 -8.39 -18.68 -6.51
C LEU A 323 -9.48 -17.60 -6.41
N ASP A 324 -10.74 -18.04 -6.51
CA ASP A 324 -11.90 -17.22 -6.15
C ASP A 324 -11.99 -17.13 -4.61
N ALA A 325 -11.10 -16.31 -4.06
CA ALA A 325 -10.90 -16.12 -2.63
C ALA A 325 -10.50 -14.68 -2.33
N THR A 326 -10.81 -14.24 -1.11
CA THR A 326 -10.58 -12.87 -0.66
C THR A 326 -10.00 -12.83 0.75
N VAL A 327 -9.19 -11.81 1.03
CA VAL A 327 -8.90 -11.36 2.39
C VAL A 327 -9.86 -10.23 2.73
N ASP A 328 -10.56 -10.35 3.84
CA ASP A 328 -11.73 -9.54 4.19
C ASP A 328 -11.40 -8.63 5.38
N PHE A 329 -11.55 -7.31 5.20
CA PHE A 329 -11.29 -6.27 6.20
C PHE A 329 -12.59 -5.56 6.59
N GLY A 330 -12.98 -5.65 7.87
CA GLY A 330 -14.26 -5.13 8.35
C GLY A 330 -14.15 -3.78 9.06
N PHE A 331 -14.94 -2.81 8.62
CA PHE A 331 -15.08 -1.46 9.19
C PHE A 331 -16.56 -1.20 9.47
N GLY A 332 -16.94 -1.05 10.73
CA GLY A 332 -18.33 -0.95 11.13
C GLY A 332 -19.15 -2.13 10.61
N ASN A 333 -20.15 -1.83 9.77
CA ASN A 333 -21.00 -2.83 9.10
C ASN A 333 -20.52 -3.19 7.68
N LYS A 334 -19.45 -2.57 7.17
CA LYS A 334 -18.91 -2.83 5.83
C LYS A 334 -17.73 -3.79 5.91
N VAL A 335 -17.63 -4.66 4.92
CA VAL A 335 -16.47 -5.52 4.71
C VAL A 335 -15.90 -5.21 3.34
N ILE A 336 -14.62 -4.85 3.30
CA ILE A 336 -13.82 -4.71 2.09
C ILE A 336 -13.17 -6.06 1.80
N LYS A 337 -13.51 -6.64 0.66
CA LYS A 337 -13.01 -7.93 0.19
C LYS A 337 -11.91 -7.67 -0.83
N VAL A 338 -10.69 -8.08 -0.50
CA VAL A 338 -9.50 -7.95 -1.34
C VAL A 338 -9.26 -9.28 -2.04
N ALA A 339 -9.31 -9.33 -3.37
CA ALA A 339 -9.02 -10.55 -4.11
C ALA A 339 -7.58 -11.04 -3.85
N LEU A 340 -7.36 -12.35 -3.80
CA LEU A 340 -6.00 -12.88 -3.62
C LEU A 340 -5.05 -12.47 -4.74
N SER A 341 -5.55 -12.21 -5.94
CA SER A 341 -4.78 -11.65 -7.04
C SER A 341 -4.11 -10.31 -6.72
N ASP A 342 -4.73 -9.53 -5.83
CA ASP A 342 -4.37 -8.15 -5.47
C ASP A 342 -3.56 -8.14 -4.16
N PHE A 343 -3.86 -9.10 -3.29
CA PHE A 343 -3.20 -9.30 -2.01
C PHE A 343 -1.93 -10.17 -2.10
N ILE A 344 -1.71 -10.89 -3.21
CA ILE A 344 -0.50 -11.70 -3.42
C ILE A 344 0.30 -11.13 -4.59
N LEU A 345 1.53 -10.70 -4.30
CA LEU A 345 2.40 -9.97 -5.20
C LEU A 345 3.49 -10.90 -5.79
N GLU A 346 3.51 -11.07 -7.12
CA GLU A 346 4.54 -11.86 -7.84
C GLU A 346 5.81 -11.06 -8.19
N LEU A 347 6.92 -11.26 -7.46
CA LEU A 347 8.19 -10.51 -7.63
C LEU A 347 9.13 -11.03 -8.72
N GLY A 348 8.69 -12.05 -9.44
CA GLY A 348 9.43 -12.77 -10.46
C GLY A 348 8.80 -14.15 -10.67
N PRO A 349 9.19 -14.90 -11.71
CA PRO A 349 8.57 -16.17 -12.03
C PRO A 349 8.54 -17.11 -10.83
N GLY A 350 7.34 -17.45 -10.36
CA GLY A 350 7.13 -18.37 -9.25
C GLY A 350 7.46 -17.82 -7.85
N SER A 351 7.71 -16.52 -7.71
CA SER A 351 8.02 -15.88 -6.41
C SER A 351 6.87 -14.99 -5.96
N CYS A 352 5.91 -15.55 -5.21
CA CYS A 352 4.73 -14.84 -4.75
C CYS A 352 4.77 -14.56 -3.25
N TYR A 353 4.60 -13.29 -2.90
CA TYR A 353 4.62 -12.80 -1.53
C TYR A 353 3.25 -12.30 -1.13
N ILE A 354 2.89 -12.50 0.14
CA ILE A 354 1.71 -11.88 0.73
C ILE A 354 1.95 -10.37 0.78
N GLY A 355 0.94 -9.59 0.40
CA GLY A 355 0.92 -8.13 0.38
C GLY A 355 0.86 -7.51 1.77
N LEU A 356 1.42 -8.19 2.76
CA LEU A 356 1.43 -7.80 4.16
C LEU A 356 2.76 -8.17 4.79
N VAL A 357 3.24 -7.29 5.66
CA VAL A 357 4.40 -7.52 6.53
C VAL A 357 4.02 -7.29 8.00
N PRO A 358 4.67 -8.00 8.94
CA PRO A 358 4.55 -7.69 10.35
C PRO A 358 5.17 -6.35 10.69
N THR A 359 4.57 -5.60 11.62
CA THR A 359 5.17 -4.42 12.26
C THR A 359 4.92 -4.48 13.77
N THR A 360 5.71 -3.74 14.54
CA THR A 360 5.46 -3.47 15.97
C THR A 360 5.03 -2.02 16.23
N ASP A 361 4.97 -1.21 15.18
CA ASP A 361 4.53 0.19 15.21
C ASP A 361 3.10 0.29 14.66
N GLN A 362 2.63 1.51 14.38
CA GLN A 362 1.35 1.80 13.74
C GLN A 362 1.02 0.80 12.63
N GLN A 363 -0.13 0.14 12.75
CA GLN A 363 -0.63 -0.70 11.66
C GLN A 363 -1.12 0.17 10.50
N ILE A 364 -0.85 -0.28 9.27
CA ILE A 364 -1.10 0.45 8.04
C ILE A 364 -1.81 -0.47 7.05
N LEU A 365 -2.92 -0.02 6.47
CA LEU A 365 -3.46 -0.60 5.24
C LEU A 365 -2.87 0.18 4.08
N GLY A 366 -1.95 -0.48 3.39
CA GLY A 366 -1.31 0.05 2.19
C GLY A 366 -2.11 -0.24 0.93
N ASP A 367 -1.49 0.02 -0.22
CA ASP A 367 -2.04 -0.23 -1.55
C ASP A 367 -2.55 -1.67 -1.73
N SER A 368 -1.92 -2.65 -1.07
CA SER A 368 -2.36 -4.06 -1.08
C SER A 368 -3.80 -4.28 -0.59
N VAL A 369 -4.37 -3.32 0.13
CA VAL A 369 -5.76 -3.33 0.59
C VAL A 369 -6.55 -2.15 0.01
N LEU A 370 -5.95 -0.96 -0.06
CA LEU A 370 -6.66 0.26 -0.48
C LEU A 370 -7.21 0.17 -1.91
N ARG A 371 -6.57 -0.61 -2.81
CA ARG A 371 -7.11 -0.87 -4.16
C ARG A 371 -8.52 -1.46 -4.19
N ALA A 372 -8.89 -2.23 -3.15
CA ALA A 372 -10.19 -2.89 -3.09
C ALA A 372 -11.30 -1.99 -2.53
N GLY A 373 -10.94 -0.84 -1.96
CA GLY A 373 -11.87 0.08 -1.30
C GLY A 373 -12.00 1.40 -2.04
N TYR A 374 -13.18 1.99 -1.92
CA TYR A 374 -13.46 3.37 -2.24
C TYR A 374 -13.55 4.15 -0.93
N PHE A 375 -12.66 5.11 -0.73
CA PHE A 375 -12.51 5.82 0.53
C PHE A 375 -12.79 7.31 0.35
N VAL A 376 -13.64 7.89 1.20
CA VAL A 376 -13.91 9.32 1.24
C VAL A 376 -13.46 9.85 2.60
N PHE A 377 -12.48 10.74 2.61
CA PHE A 377 -11.93 11.34 3.81
C PHE A 377 -12.58 12.71 4.02
N ASP A 378 -13.28 12.87 5.13
CA ASP A 378 -13.94 14.11 5.52
C ASP A 378 -13.21 14.72 6.71
N TRP A 379 -12.36 15.72 6.43
CA TRP A 379 -11.62 16.44 7.46
C TRP A 379 -12.53 17.33 8.31
N ASP A 380 -13.58 17.90 7.72
CA ASP A 380 -14.47 18.82 8.45
C ASP A 380 -15.25 18.11 9.55
N ASN A 381 -15.58 16.84 9.33
CA ASN A 381 -16.37 16.03 10.26
C ASN A 381 -15.57 14.91 10.95
N GLU A 382 -14.27 14.83 10.67
CA GLU A 382 -13.35 13.79 11.14
C GLU A 382 -13.92 12.36 10.88
N LYS A 383 -14.38 12.12 9.65
CA LYS A 383 -14.96 10.84 9.21
C LYS A 383 -14.23 10.23 8.03
N ILE A 384 -14.33 8.91 7.91
CA ILE A 384 -14.02 8.18 6.69
C ILE A 384 -15.29 7.46 6.24
N HIS A 385 -15.65 7.60 4.97
CA HIS A 385 -16.74 6.86 4.35
C HIS A 385 -16.18 5.79 3.43
N ILE A 386 -16.60 4.54 3.62
CA ILE A 386 -15.94 3.36 3.06
C ILE A 386 -16.94 2.53 2.26
N ALA A 387 -16.57 2.16 1.03
CA ALA A 387 -17.28 1.15 0.26
C ALA A 387 -16.34 0.22 -0.51
N GLN A 388 -16.88 -0.92 -0.97
CA GLN A 388 -16.15 -1.79 -1.90
C GLN A 388 -16.01 -1.06 -3.24
N ALA A 389 -14.78 -0.95 -3.73
CA ALA A 389 -14.52 -0.38 -5.06
C ALA A 389 -15.05 -1.30 -6.17
N ALA A 390 -15.53 -0.68 -7.25
CA ALA A 390 -15.94 -1.36 -8.49
C ALA A 390 -15.90 -0.36 -9.67
N ASP A 391 -15.92 -0.83 -10.91
CA ASP A 391 -16.09 0.06 -12.09
C ASP A 391 -17.30 -0.34 -12.90
N CYS A 392 -18.29 0.55 -12.97
CA CYS A 392 -19.47 0.32 -13.80
C CYS A 392 -19.63 1.33 -14.95
N GLY A 393 -18.55 2.04 -15.30
CA GLY A 393 -18.46 2.85 -16.53
C GLY A 393 -18.17 4.33 -16.27
N ASP A 394 -18.86 5.17 -17.05
CA ASP A 394 -18.62 6.62 -17.07
C ASP A 394 -18.73 7.26 -15.67
N GLU A 395 -17.89 8.27 -15.41
CA GLU A 395 -17.89 9.03 -14.17
C GLU A 395 -19.27 9.64 -13.86
N ASP A 396 -19.72 9.49 -12.63
CA ASP A 396 -20.94 10.10 -12.10
C ASP A 396 -20.65 10.78 -10.76
N ILE A 397 -19.87 11.85 -10.86
CA ILE A 397 -19.40 12.62 -9.73
C ILE A 397 -20.52 13.52 -9.18
N VAL A 398 -20.80 13.35 -7.89
CA VAL A 398 -21.67 14.21 -7.08
C VAL A 398 -20.78 15.08 -6.21
N ALA A 399 -20.98 16.40 -6.30
CA ALA A 399 -20.31 17.33 -5.41
C ALA A 399 -20.79 17.17 -3.96
N VAL A 400 -19.85 17.22 -3.04
CA VAL A 400 -20.08 17.24 -1.60
C VAL A 400 -20.64 18.60 -1.17
N GLY A 401 -21.52 18.59 -0.17
CA GLY A 401 -22.11 19.79 0.43
C GLY A 401 -21.18 20.46 1.44
N SER A 402 -21.78 21.06 2.47
CA SER A 402 -21.07 21.66 3.61
C SER A 402 -21.80 21.32 4.91
N GLY A 403 -21.10 21.39 6.04
CA GLY A 403 -21.66 21.14 7.38
C GLY A 403 -21.50 19.69 7.86
N SER A 404 -22.25 19.33 8.90
CA SER A 404 -22.12 18.03 9.60
C SER A 404 -22.41 16.79 8.75
N ASP A 405 -23.14 16.99 7.66
CA ASP A 405 -23.58 15.95 6.73
C ASP A 405 -23.15 16.32 5.30
N ALA A 406 -21.94 16.90 5.17
CA ALA A 406 -21.40 17.38 3.91
C ALA A 406 -21.32 16.25 2.87
N VAL A 407 -20.84 15.07 3.26
CA VAL A 407 -20.82 13.88 2.40
C VAL A 407 -22.23 13.29 2.31
N PRO A 408 -22.86 13.31 1.12
CA PRO A 408 -24.23 12.82 0.98
C PRO A 408 -24.27 11.28 1.10
N SER A 409 -25.37 10.76 1.64
CA SER A 409 -25.65 9.31 1.70
C SER A 409 -26.03 8.75 0.32
N GLU A 410 -25.10 8.81 -0.63
CA GLU A 410 -25.30 8.29 -1.99
C GLU A 410 -25.03 6.79 -2.07
N THR A 411 -25.88 6.08 -2.82
CA THR A 411 -25.66 4.68 -3.17
C THR A 411 -24.86 4.59 -4.46
N GLY A 412 -23.78 3.79 -4.44
CA GLY A 412 -22.99 3.46 -5.61
C GLY A 412 -23.83 2.70 -6.64
N LYS A 413 -23.59 2.99 -7.92
CA LYS A 413 -24.32 2.44 -9.06
C LYS A 413 -23.85 1.04 -9.44
N CYS A 414 -22.68 0.63 -8.95
CA CYS A 414 -22.06 -0.63 -9.36
C CYS A 414 -22.66 -1.83 -8.63
N LYS A 415 -22.52 -2.99 -9.27
CA LYS A 415 -22.95 -4.30 -8.77
C LYS A 415 -21.74 -5.15 -8.46
N SER A 416 -21.94 -6.26 -7.73
CA SER A 416 -20.87 -7.21 -7.44
C SER A 416 -20.21 -7.82 -8.68
N SER A 417 -20.90 -7.85 -9.83
CA SER A 417 -20.33 -8.27 -11.12
C SER A 417 -19.29 -7.31 -11.69
N ASP A 418 -19.28 -6.07 -11.18
CA ASP A 418 -18.47 -4.96 -11.68
C ASP A 418 -17.18 -4.83 -10.84
N ILE A 419 -16.97 -5.75 -9.89
CA ILE A 419 -15.69 -5.93 -9.20
C ILE A 419 -14.75 -6.57 -10.21
N THR A 420 -13.84 -5.78 -10.74
CA THR A 420 -12.70 -6.30 -11.50
C THR A 420 -11.67 -6.79 -10.49
N ALA A 421 -11.57 -8.10 -10.26
CA ALA A 421 -10.41 -8.66 -9.57
C ALA A 421 -9.18 -8.40 -10.44
N THR A 422 -8.13 -7.86 -9.83
CA THR A 422 -7.14 -7.10 -10.60
C THR A 422 -5.92 -7.92 -11.05
N GLY A 423 -6.01 -9.26 -10.95
CA GLY A 423 -5.06 -10.19 -11.59
C GLY A 423 -5.76 -11.17 -12.51
N ARG A 424 -5.15 -11.37 -13.68
CA ARG A 424 -5.68 -12.16 -14.80
C ARG A 424 -5.74 -13.67 -14.49
N GLY A 425 -6.79 -14.13 -13.82
CA GLY A 425 -7.18 -15.54 -13.75
C GLY A 425 -8.13 -15.93 -14.88
N GLY A 426 -7.62 -15.96 -16.13
CA GLY A 426 -8.38 -16.47 -17.27
C GLY A 426 -8.50 -17.99 -17.26
N ALA A 427 -9.40 -18.56 -16.46
CA ALA A 427 -10.13 -19.80 -16.73
C ALA A 427 -11.10 -20.13 -15.58
N THR A 428 -12.39 -20.16 -15.88
CA THR A 428 -13.38 -20.84 -15.04
C THR A 428 -13.01 -22.33 -14.98
N ARG A 429 -12.30 -22.76 -13.93
CA ARG A 429 -12.21 -24.19 -13.58
C ARG A 429 -13.23 -24.49 -12.52
N THR A 430 -14.30 -25.15 -12.94
CA THR A 430 -15.27 -25.76 -12.05
C THR A 430 -14.62 -26.90 -11.27
N GLY A 431 -14.57 -26.76 -9.95
CA GLY A 431 -14.56 -27.85 -8.97
C GLY A 431 -13.35 -28.76 -8.96
N GLU A 432 -12.33 -28.42 -8.17
CA GLU A 432 -11.45 -29.42 -7.55
C GLU A 432 -11.45 -29.22 -6.04
N SER A 433 -11.92 -30.24 -5.32
CA SER A 433 -11.84 -30.34 -3.86
C SER A 433 -10.44 -30.76 -3.43
N PHE A 434 -9.92 -30.15 -2.37
CA PHE A 434 -8.69 -30.59 -1.71
C PHE A 434 -8.78 -32.05 -1.20
N PRO A 435 -7.75 -32.90 -1.40
CA PRO A 435 -7.70 -34.22 -0.76
C PRO A 435 -7.19 -34.09 0.69
N THR A 436 -7.97 -34.62 1.64
CA THR A 436 -7.59 -34.69 3.07
C THR A 436 -6.79 -35.95 3.39
N VAL A 437 -5.63 -35.79 4.05
CA VAL A 437 -4.89 -36.88 4.75
C VAL A 437 -4.56 -36.41 6.17
N ALA A 438 -4.67 -37.31 7.15
CA ALA A 438 -4.35 -37.00 8.55
C ALA A 438 -2.86 -37.24 8.84
N TYR A 439 -2.21 -36.28 9.51
CA TYR A 439 -0.83 -36.46 10.01
C TYR A 439 -0.80 -36.38 11.53
N THR A 440 0.10 -37.16 12.11
CA THR A 440 0.33 -37.25 13.55
C THR A 440 1.62 -36.54 13.89
N THR A 441 1.54 -35.43 14.64
CA THR A 441 2.70 -34.67 15.09
C THR A 441 2.97 -34.99 16.55
N THR A 442 4.17 -35.53 16.81
CA THR A 442 4.63 -35.88 18.14
C THR A 442 5.71 -34.89 18.58
N TYR A 443 5.46 -34.14 19.65
CA TYR A 443 6.46 -33.25 20.26
C TYR A 443 6.69 -33.63 21.72
N THR A 444 7.89 -33.36 22.23
CA THR A 444 8.27 -33.66 23.61
C THR A 444 8.37 -32.36 24.40
N ILE A 445 7.47 -32.18 25.37
CA ILE A 445 7.49 -31.05 26.29
C ILE A 445 8.54 -31.36 27.36
N THR A 446 9.69 -30.67 27.30
CA THR A 446 10.83 -30.89 28.22
C THR A 446 10.77 -30.03 29.48
N SER A 447 9.98 -28.96 29.49
CA SER A 447 9.68 -28.15 30.67
C SER A 447 8.34 -27.41 30.51
N CYS A 448 7.65 -27.18 31.63
CA CYS A 448 6.37 -26.45 31.68
C CYS A 448 6.57 -25.10 32.38
N PRO A 449 5.92 -24.01 31.92
CA PRO A 449 5.92 -22.73 32.62
C PRO A 449 5.14 -22.80 33.95
N ASP A 450 5.64 -22.14 35.00
CA ASP A 450 5.06 -22.21 36.36
C ASP A 450 3.61 -21.70 36.46
N PHE A 451 3.11 -20.95 35.47
CA PHE A 451 1.75 -20.41 35.46
C PHE A 451 0.71 -21.34 34.81
N GLU A 452 1.12 -22.40 34.11
CA GLU A 452 0.20 -23.39 33.52
C GLU A 452 0.06 -24.62 34.40
N ARG A 453 -0.98 -24.62 35.26
CA ARG A 453 -1.24 -25.72 36.20
C ARG A 453 -1.60 -27.06 35.57
N GLU A 454 -1.86 -27.10 34.26
CA GLU A 454 -2.27 -28.31 33.51
C GLU A 454 -1.20 -28.80 32.52
N CYS A 455 -0.05 -28.11 32.41
CA CYS A 455 1.04 -28.57 31.56
C CYS A 455 1.73 -29.79 32.20
N VAL A 456 1.85 -30.88 31.45
CA VAL A 456 2.55 -32.10 31.86
C VAL A 456 3.71 -32.33 30.91
N THR A 457 4.92 -32.47 31.45
CA THR A 457 6.11 -32.80 30.65
C THR A 457 5.99 -34.23 30.12
N GLY A 458 6.35 -34.44 28.85
CA GLY A 458 6.17 -35.72 28.19
C GLY A 458 5.98 -35.61 26.70
N VAL A 459 5.83 -36.77 26.06
CA VAL A 459 5.58 -36.89 24.63
C VAL A 459 4.09 -36.65 24.38
N VAL A 460 3.76 -35.54 23.74
CA VAL A 460 2.40 -35.20 23.33
C VAL A 460 2.26 -35.47 21.84
N THR A 461 1.28 -36.30 21.51
CA THR A 461 0.95 -36.68 20.14
C THR A 461 -0.36 -36.00 19.76
N THR A 462 -0.30 -35.06 18.82
CA THR A 462 -1.48 -34.36 18.29
C THR A 462 -1.79 -34.86 16.88
N GLN A 463 -3.07 -35.03 16.57
CA GLN A 463 -3.52 -35.30 15.21
C GLN A 463 -4.09 -34.02 14.64
N THR A 464 -3.49 -33.54 13.57
CA THR A 464 -3.94 -32.34 12.86
C THR A 464 -4.40 -32.75 11.47
N PHE A 465 -5.62 -32.33 11.13
CA PHE A 465 -6.16 -32.47 9.77
C PHE A 465 -5.72 -31.24 9.00
N SER A 466 -4.90 -31.40 7.97
CA SER A 466 -4.45 -30.29 7.11
C SER A 466 -4.38 -30.77 5.67
N GLU A 467 -4.73 -29.91 4.71
CA GLU A 467 -4.78 -30.21 3.29
C GLU A 467 -3.41 -29.98 2.63
N ARG A 468 -2.64 -31.04 2.31
CA ARG A 468 -1.71 -31.13 1.15
C ARG A 468 -1.01 -32.50 1.02
N PRO A 469 -0.60 -32.93 -0.20
CA PRO A 469 -0.10 -34.27 -0.47
C PRO A 469 1.42 -34.44 -0.27
N THR A 470 1.85 -35.59 0.26
CA THR A 470 3.26 -36.02 0.34
C THR A 470 3.64 -36.83 -0.91
N VAL A 471 4.66 -36.39 -1.65
CA VAL A 471 5.31 -37.18 -2.70
C VAL A 471 6.17 -38.26 -2.03
N THR A 472 5.88 -39.54 -2.30
CA THR A 472 6.73 -40.66 -1.87
C THR A 472 7.59 -41.10 -3.05
N VAL A 473 8.91 -40.90 -2.98
CA VAL A 473 9.86 -41.47 -3.96
C VAL A 473 10.33 -42.83 -3.43
N THR A 474 9.84 -43.91 -4.04
CA THR A 474 10.37 -45.25 -3.83
C THR A 474 11.66 -45.41 -4.64
N ALA A 475 12.80 -45.58 -3.96
CA ALA A 475 14.06 -45.93 -4.60
C ALA A 475 14.03 -47.40 -5.05
N GLY A 476 13.84 -47.62 -6.35
CA GLY A 476 14.10 -48.89 -7.02
C GLY A 476 15.44 -48.83 -7.75
N ALA A 477 16.42 -49.61 -7.29
CA ALA A 477 17.72 -49.74 -7.92
C ALA A 477 17.63 -50.51 -9.25
N GLY A 478 18.33 -50.03 -10.29
CA GLY A 478 18.79 -50.87 -11.40
C GLY A 478 18.91 -50.19 -12.76
N GLY A 479 20.14 -49.85 -13.15
CA GLY A 479 20.67 -50.17 -14.48
C GLY A 479 20.66 -49.10 -15.58
N ASP A 480 21.82 -48.45 -15.74
CA ASP A 480 22.53 -48.03 -16.97
C ASP A 480 21.75 -47.51 -18.20
N GLY A 481 22.06 -46.26 -18.61
CA GLY A 481 21.87 -45.76 -19.97
C GLY A 481 22.00 -44.24 -20.11
N ASP A 482 23.00 -43.80 -20.89
CA ASP A 482 23.35 -42.41 -21.23
C ASP A 482 22.22 -41.52 -21.77
N GLY A 483 22.28 -40.21 -21.48
CA GLY A 483 21.73 -39.15 -22.35
C GLY A 483 21.06 -37.95 -21.65
N ASP A 484 21.78 -36.83 -21.60
CA ASP A 484 21.39 -35.40 -21.49
C ASP A 484 20.01 -34.98 -20.91
N ASP A 485 20.04 -34.26 -19.77
CA ASP A 485 19.15 -33.12 -19.43
C ASP A 485 19.64 -32.44 -18.13
N ASP A 486 20.25 -31.24 -18.22
CA ASP A 486 20.68 -30.45 -17.05
C ASP A 486 19.55 -29.56 -16.53
N ASN A 487 18.74 -30.10 -15.61
CA ASN A 487 17.95 -29.35 -14.64
C ASN A 487 18.69 -29.34 -13.29
N ALA A 488 19.35 -28.23 -12.95
CA ALA A 488 20.08 -28.09 -11.69
C ALA A 488 19.14 -27.74 -10.52
N ALA A 489 18.75 -28.75 -9.76
CA ALA A 489 18.11 -28.62 -8.45
C ALA A 489 19.13 -28.19 -7.38
N TRP A 490 18.76 -27.22 -6.55
CA TRP A 490 19.53 -26.78 -5.38
C TRP A 490 19.50 -27.86 -4.28
N GLN A 491 20.67 -28.25 -3.78
CA GLN A 491 20.84 -29.06 -2.57
C GLN A 491 21.36 -28.18 -1.42
N PRO A 492 20.76 -28.22 -0.21
CA PRO A 492 21.35 -27.62 0.97
C PRO A 492 22.29 -28.61 1.67
N THR A 493 23.50 -28.15 2.00
CA THR A 493 24.48 -28.86 2.84
C THR A 493 24.17 -28.62 4.33
N PRO A 494 24.27 -29.64 5.21
CA PRO A 494 24.08 -29.44 6.65
C PRO A 494 25.42 -29.06 7.33
N LEU A 495 25.47 -27.89 7.96
CA LEU A 495 26.52 -27.53 8.92
C LEU A 495 26.01 -27.77 10.34
N GLY A 496 26.54 -28.82 10.98
CA GLY A 496 26.29 -29.13 12.38
C GLY A 496 27.07 -28.20 13.31
N TRP A 497 26.40 -27.66 14.33
CA TRP A 497 27.04 -26.98 15.45
C TRP A 497 26.73 -27.73 16.75
N VAL A 498 27.80 -28.10 17.45
CA VAL A 498 27.81 -28.70 18.79
C VAL A 498 27.81 -27.57 19.81
N PHE A 499 26.81 -27.49 20.67
CA PHE A 499 26.85 -26.61 21.85
C PHE A 499 27.45 -27.35 23.05
N ALA A 500 28.57 -26.86 23.55
CA ALA A 500 29.09 -27.18 24.88
C ALA A 500 28.60 -26.12 25.88
N VAL A 501 27.86 -26.57 26.89
CA VAL A 501 27.40 -25.76 28.02
C VAL A 501 28.53 -25.62 29.03
N VAL A 502 28.90 -24.38 29.36
CA VAL A 502 29.56 -24.07 30.63
C VAL A 502 28.85 -22.85 31.23
N GLY A 503 28.22 -23.07 32.38
CA GLY A 503 27.52 -22.04 33.14
C GLY A 503 28.44 -21.14 33.95
N GLY A 504 27.91 -19.98 34.32
CA GLY A 504 28.53 -19.06 35.27
C GLY A 504 27.57 -17.96 35.68
N PHE A 505 27.04 -18.05 36.89
CA PHE A 505 26.32 -17.01 37.63
C PHE A 505 27.16 -15.73 37.79
N ALA A 506 26.52 -14.55 37.72
CA ALA A 506 26.77 -13.44 38.66
C ALA A 506 25.72 -12.31 38.52
N LEU A 507 25.20 -11.86 39.68
CA LEU A 507 24.41 -10.65 39.90
C LEU A 507 25.20 -9.36 39.59
N GLY A 508 24.50 -8.25 39.31
CA GLY A 508 25.05 -6.91 39.57
C GLY A 508 24.30 -5.71 38.98
N LEU A 509 23.39 -5.12 39.77
CA LEU A 509 23.11 -3.69 39.99
C LEU A 509 23.36 -2.61 38.89
N ASN A 510 22.28 -1.87 38.59
CA ASN A 510 22.06 -0.40 38.68
C ASN A 510 22.92 0.65 37.92
N LEU A 511 22.19 1.74 37.57
CA LEU A 511 22.58 3.14 37.20
C LEU A 511 22.77 3.37 35.68
N VAL A 512 22.18 4.37 35.01
CA VAL A 512 21.43 5.62 35.35
C VAL A 512 20.29 5.79 34.35
#